data_AF-A0A949S432-F1
#
_entry.id   AF-A0A949S432-F1
#
_cell.length_a   1.000
_cell.length_b   1.000
_cell.length_c   1.000
_cell.angle_alpha   90.00
_cell.angle_beta   90.00
_cell.angle_gamma   90.00
#
_symmetry.space_group_name_H-M   'P 1'
#
loop_
_entity.id
_entity.type
_entity.pdbx_description
1 polymer ?
#
loop_
_entity_poly.entity_id
_entity_poly.type
_entity_poly.pdbx_seq_one_letter_code
_entity_poly.pdbx_strand_id
1 'polypeptide(L)' 'MENKITSQSQCDQILEILKSGDSIDALKALELVGSWGGFRARISELRTQRNIAVKDRWIKTEDGKRYKEYFL' A
#
# COMPACT_ATOMS: atom_id res chain seq x y z
N MET A 1 -22.68 -5.24 12.80
CA MET A 1 -21.40 -5.79 13.30
C MET A 1 -20.94 -6.75 12.23
N GLU A 2 -19.81 -6.65 11.53
CA GLU A 2 -18.50 -6.06 11.79
C GLU A 2 -17.81 -5.79 10.44
N ASN A 3 -17.02 -4.73 10.36
CA ASN A 3 -15.85 -4.64 9.49
C ASN A 3 -14.91 -3.57 10.08
N LYS A 4 -14.65 -3.67 11.39
CA LYS A 4 -13.64 -2.83 12.06
C LYS A 4 -12.28 -3.53 12.14
N ILE A 5 -12.22 -4.83 11.88
CA ILE A 5 -10.97 -5.60 11.71
C ILE A 5 -10.32 -5.28 10.35
N THR A 6 -11.04 -4.70 9.39
CA THR A 6 -10.65 -4.72 7.98
C THR A 6 -9.73 -3.58 7.53
N SER A 7 -9.83 -2.38 8.09
CA SER A 7 -9.19 -1.19 7.50
C SER A 7 -7.89 -0.77 8.20
N GLN A 8 -7.90 -0.82 9.54
CA GLN A 8 -6.75 -0.49 10.36
C GLN A 8 -5.66 -1.56 10.20
N SER A 9 -6.05 -2.84 10.22
CA SER A 9 -5.11 -3.96 10.06
C SER A 9 -4.42 -3.94 8.69
N GLN A 10 -5.13 -3.57 7.62
CA GLN A 10 -4.55 -3.43 6.28
C GLN A 10 -3.54 -2.28 6.20
N CYS A 11 -3.83 -1.13 6.82
CA CYS A 11 -2.84 -0.04 6.93
C CYS A 11 -1.61 -0.49 7.71
N ASP A 12 -1.80 -1.22 8.81
CA ASP A 12 -0.71 -1.69 9.66
C ASP A 12 0.16 -2.71 8.92
N GLN A 13 -0.45 -3.65 8.17
CA GLN A 13 0.26 -4.61 7.33
C GLN A 13 1.09 -3.94 6.23
N ILE A 14 0.51 -2.96 5.52
CA ILE A 14 1.27 -2.17 4.53
C ILE A 14 2.43 -1.45 5.20
N LEU A 15 2.19 -0.87 6.38
CA LEU A 15 3.23 -0.16 7.11
C LEU A 15 4.36 -1.08 7.59
N GLU A 16 4.05 -2.30 8.04
CA GLU A 16 5.06 -3.28 8.44
C GLU A 16 5.98 -3.66 7.27
N ILE A 17 5.41 -3.90 6.08
CA ILE A 17 6.18 -4.15 4.86
C ILE A 17 7.07 -2.95 4.53
N LEU A 18 6.52 -1.74 4.56
CA LEU A 18 7.29 -0.53 4.28
C LEU A 18 8.43 -0.30 5.29
N LYS A 19 8.22 -0.65 6.56
CA LYS A 19 9.22 -0.53 7.64
C LYS A 19 10.29 -1.62 7.60
N SER A 20 10.04 -2.78 7.00
CA SER A 20 11.07 -3.82 6.83
C SER A 20 12.15 -3.41 5.82
N GLY A 21 11.93 -2.32 5.08
CA GLY A 21 12.77 -1.90 3.95
C GLY A 21 12.30 -2.48 2.62
N ASP A 22 11.22 -3.28 2.63
CA ASP A 22 10.60 -3.77 1.41
C ASP A 22 9.73 -2.69 0.77
N SER A 23 9.62 -2.77 -0.55
CA SER A 23 8.64 -2.01 -1.31
C SER A 23 7.36 -2.80 -1.52
N ILE A 24 6.28 -2.08 -1.79
CA ILE A 24 5.02 -2.68 -2.19
C ILE A 24 4.55 -2.06 -3.50
N ASP A 25 4.47 -2.88 -4.54
CA ASP A 25 3.79 -2.49 -5.77
C ASP A 25 2.28 -2.64 -5.63
N ALA A 26 1.57 -1.95 -6.51
CA ALA A 26 0.13 -1.90 -6.42
C ALA A 26 -0.57 -3.24 -6.76
N LEU A 27 0.10 -4.19 -7.40
CA LEU A 27 -0.42 -5.55 -7.62
C LEU A 27 -0.34 -6.37 -6.33
N LYS A 28 0.83 -6.42 -5.69
CA LYS A 28 1.02 -7.08 -4.39
C LYS A 28 0.10 -6.49 -3.33
N ALA A 29 -0.13 -5.19 -3.38
CA ALA A 29 -1.06 -4.54 -2.47
C ALA A 29 -2.54 -4.89 -2.71
N LEU A 30 -2.94 -5.25 -3.94
CA LEU A 30 -4.29 -5.74 -4.20
C LEU A 30 -4.56 -7.07 -3.54
N GLU A 31 -3.56 -7.95 -3.54
CA GLU A 31 -3.68 -9.26 -2.90
C GLU A 31 -3.92 -9.11 -1.39
N LEU A 32 -3.33 -8.08 -0.77
CA LEU A 32 -3.51 -7.77 0.66
C LEU A 32 -4.83 -7.05 0.96
N VAL A 33 -5.22 -6.07 0.14
CA VAL A 33 -6.33 -5.15 0.44
C VAL A 33 -7.64 -5.54 -0.26
N GLY A 34 -7.57 -6.40 -1.27
CA GLY A 34 -8.70 -6.87 -2.07
C GLY A 34 -9.21 -5.86 -3.10
N SER A 35 -8.71 -4.62 -3.14
CA SER A 35 -9.13 -3.61 -4.13
C SER A 35 -8.14 -2.45 -4.32
N TRP A 36 -8.11 -1.90 -5.54
CA TRP A 36 -7.27 -0.74 -5.90
C TRP A 36 -7.67 0.53 -5.15
N GLY A 37 -8.98 0.75 -5.01
CA GLY A 37 -9.54 1.89 -4.29
C GLY A 37 -9.18 1.84 -2.80
N GLY A 38 -9.27 0.65 -2.19
CA GLY A 38 -8.85 0.42 -0.81
C GLY A 38 -7.38 0.73 -0.61
N PHE A 39 -6.50 0.20 -1.47
CA PHE A 39 -5.06 0.42 -1.35
C PHE A 39 -4.65 1.90 -1.42
N ARG A 40 -5.16 2.64 -2.40
CA ARG A 40 -4.86 4.09 -2.51
C ARG A 40 -5.32 4.87 -1.29
N ALA A 41 -6.48 4.50 -0.72
CA ALA A 41 -6.96 5.09 0.51
C ALA A 41 -6.03 4.77 1.70
N ARG A 42 -5.52 3.53 1.82
CA ARG A 42 -4.54 3.17 2.87
C ARG A 42 -3.23 3.96 2.75
N ILE A 43 -2.67 4.09 1.54
CA ILE A 43 -1.46 4.90 1.33
C ILE A 43 -1.70 6.38 1.67
N SER A 44 -2.88 6.92 1.30
CA SER A 44 -3.27 8.28 1.67
C SER A 44 -3.36 8.46 3.18
N GLU A 45 -3.93 7.48 3.89
CA GLU A 45 -4.02 7.48 5.35
C GLU A 45 -2.62 7.49 6.00
N LEU A 46 -1.69 6.67 5.52
CA LEU A 46 -0.30 6.64 6.01
C LEU A 46 0.38 8.01 5.87
N ARG A 47 0.21 8.67 4.72
CA ARG A 47 0.81 9.99 4.46
C ARG A 47 0.17 11.10 5.28
N THR A 48 -1.16 11.17 5.29
CA THR A 48 -1.90 12.34 5.80
C THR A 48 -2.27 12.24 7.27
N GLN A 49 -2.69 11.06 7.73
CA GLN A 49 -3.15 10.87 9.10
C GLN A 49 -2.02 10.41 10.02
N ARG A 50 -1.11 9.58 9.48
CA ARG A 50 0.00 9.02 10.27
C ARG A 50 1.34 9.71 10.04
N ASN A 51 1.38 10.72 9.17
CA ASN A 51 2.57 11.52 8.85
C ASN A 51 3.80 10.68 8.45
N ILE A 52 3.57 9.59 7.71
CA ILE A 52 4.63 8.69 7.25
C ILE A 52 5.09 9.14 5.86
N ALA A 53 6.41 9.28 5.70
CA ALA A 53 7.04 9.75 4.47
C ALA A 53 7.08 8.67 3.37
N VAL A 54 5.92 8.13 3.00
CA VAL A 54 5.80 7.13 1.93
C VAL A 54 6.09 7.79 0.58
N LYS A 55 7.15 7.37 -0.09
CA LYS A 55 7.51 7.76 -1.46
C LYS A 55 6.89 6.80 -2.47
N ASP A 56 6.88 7.21 -3.74
CA ASP A 56 6.46 6.34 -4.84
C ASP A 56 7.33 6.50 -6.08
N ARG A 57 7.47 5.42 -6.85
CA ARG A 57 8.11 5.41 -8.17
C ARG A 57 7.33 4.54 -9.15
N TRP A 58 7.50 4.81 -10.44
CA TRP A 58 6.95 3.94 -11.48
C TRP A 58 7.92 2.80 -11.78
N ILE A 59 7.43 1.57 -11.68
CA ILE A 59 8.16 0.38 -12.11
C ILE A 59 7.53 -0.16 -13.38
N LYS A 60 8.35 -0.76 -14.24
CA LYS A 60 7.90 -1.46 -15.44
C LYS A 60 7.95 -2.96 -15.15
N THR A 61 6.82 -3.64 -15.31
CA THR A 61 6.72 -5.10 -15.17
C THR A 61 7.17 -5.80 -16.44
N GLU A 62 7.45 -7.10 -16.34
CA GLU A 62 7.92 -7.93 -17.47
C GLU A 62 6.93 -7.94 -18.65
N ASP A 63 5.63 -7.84 -18.36
CA ASP A 63 4.56 -7.72 -19.35
C ASP A 63 4.46 -6.33 -20.02
N GLY A 64 5.41 -5.44 -19.73
CA GLY A 64 5.52 -4.11 -20.30
C GLY A 64 4.62 -3.05 -19.65
N LYS A 65 3.76 -3.43 -18.70
CA LYS A 65 2.90 -2.49 -17.97
C LYS A 65 3.71 -1.67 -16.95
N ARG A 66 3.08 -0.60 -16.47
CA ARG A 66 3.68 0.29 -15.46
C ARG A 66 2.79 0.38 -14.25
N TYR A 67 3.38 0.15 -13.08
CA TYR A 67 2.70 0.24 -11.79
C TYR A 67 3.43 1.21 -10.87
N LYS A 68 2.69 1.78 -9.92
CA LYS A 68 3.32 2.50 -8.83
C LYS A 68 3.80 1.52 -7.78
N GLU A 69 5.03 1.71 -7.35
CA GLU A 69 5.66 1.07 -6.21
C GLU A 69 5.85 2.09 -5.10
N TYR A 70 5.52 1.70 -3.86
CA TYR A 70 5.57 2.54 -2.68
C TYR A 70 6.64 2.02 -1.71
N PHE A 71 7.37 2.93 -1.08
CA PHE A 71 8.50 2.66 -0.18
C PHE A 71 8.71 3.84 0.80
N LEU A 72 9.54 3.68 1.84
CA LEU A 72 9.94 4.78 2.76
C LEU A 72 11.19 5.53 2.26
#